data_AF-A0A512PP95-F1
#
_entry.id   AF-A0A512PP95-F1
#
_cell.length_a   1.000
_cell.length_b   1.000
_cell.length_c   1.000
_cell.angle_alpha   90.00
_cell.angle_beta   90.00
_cell.angle_gamma   90.00
#
_symmetry.space_group_name_H-M   'P 1'
#
loop_
_entity.id
_entity.type
_entity.pdbx_description
1 polymer ?
#
loop_
_entity_poly.entity_id
_entity_poly.type
_entity_poly.pdbx_seq_one_letter_code
_entity_poly.pdbx_strand_id
1 'polypeptide(L)'
;MAKTNSDTQVSDLINSTVGLEVETHRINAKGELSRYDYPHGLLDEKQHHFIKNDFLETQSELITPPTTTTQRALNYLGAYHQALRGELAAGEYLWPNSMPPKLRADHSDIIIAHTDQDNYEYRQKVARIRKIERTAETGVHVNVGLTTQSINQLSGKRNQAAVDQAYLQAAVGFMQYRWLLTYLFGATPLAFGNYFAKDTPAPTHPVRSLRNSHFGFGNGFLTSYQSVSDYVGGILEAVKTDALIADREYYGSVRLKQTGGVEKLRTAGVAYIELRMFDLDPFEP
;
A
#
# COMPACT_ATOMS: atom_id res chain seq x y z
N MET A 1 -30.16 25.53 20.10
CA MET A 1 -28.81 25.05 19.77
C MET A 1 -28.50 23.87 20.68
N ALA A 2 -28.52 22.65 20.14
CA ALA A 2 -28.17 21.46 20.93
C ALA A 2 -26.66 21.47 21.19
N LYS A 3 -26.25 21.39 22.45
CA LYS A 3 -24.86 21.11 22.83
C LYS A 3 -24.55 19.69 22.37
N THR A 4 -23.97 19.54 21.19
CA THR A 4 -23.38 18.27 20.76
C THR A 4 -22.09 18.07 21.56
N ASN A 5 -22.03 16.99 22.35
CA ASN A 5 -20.82 16.59 23.08
C ASN A 5 -19.69 16.36 22.07
N SER A 6 -18.61 17.12 22.18
CA SER A 6 -17.41 17.03 21.32
C SER A 6 -16.83 15.61 21.29
N ASP A 7 -16.91 14.90 22.41
CA ASP A 7 -16.31 13.57 22.56
C ASP A 7 -17.04 12.51 21.72
N THR A 8 -18.36 12.61 21.59
CA THR A 8 -19.15 11.75 20.70
C THR A 8 -18.87 12.02 19.23
N GLN A 9 -18.68 13.29 18.84
CA GLN A 9 -18.33 13.64 17.45
C GLN A 9 -16.94 13.14 17.07
N VAL A 10 -15.97 13.23 17.98
CA VAL A 10 -14.62 12.70 17.76
C VAL A 10 -14.67 11.18 17.65
N SER A 11 -15.37 10.48 18.55
CA SER A 11 -15.60 9.03 18.46
C SER A 11 -16.25 8.61 17.13
N ASP A 12 -17.24 9.36 16.65
CA ASP A 12 -17.94 9.07 15.39
C ASP A 12 -17.11 9.41 14.14
N LEU A 13 -16.17 10.35 14.23
CA LEU A 13 -15.13 10.55 13.21
C LEU A 13 -14.06 9.43 13.26
N ILE A 14 -13.73 8.96 14.45
CA ILE A 14 -12.75 7.88 14.68
C ILE A 14 -13.31 6.54 14.19
N ASN A 15 -14.62 6.31 14.29
CA ASN A 15 -15.29 5.16 13.72
C ASN A 15 -15.29 5.28 12.19
N SER A 16 -14.27 4.70 11.55
CA SER A 16 -14.15 4.57 10.10
C SER A 16 -14.35 3.11 9.69
N THR A 17 -14.76 2.91 8.44
CA THR A 17 -14.60 1.62 7.79
C THR A 17 -13.12 1.41 7.50
N VAL A 18 -12.52 0.34 8.01
CA VAL A 18 -11.10 0.05 7.88
C VAL A 18 -10.89 -1.23 7.10
N GLY A 19 -10.03 -1.17 6.10
CA GLY A 19 -9.42 -2.32 5.43
C GLY A 19 -7.90 -2.24 5.56
N LEU A 20 -7.26 -3.39 5.63
CA LEU A 20 -5.81 -3.56 5.73
C LEU A 20 -5.31 -4.41 4.57
N GLU A 21 -4.20 -3.99 4.00
CA GLU A 21 -3.38 -4.75 3.05
C GLU A 21 -1.98 -4.86 3.64
N VAL A 22 -1.44 -6.08 3.74
CA VAL A 22 -0.09 -6.32 4.29
C VAL A 22 0.70 -7.18 3.33
N GLU A 23 1.84 -6.65 2.88
CA GLU A 23 2.74 -7.32 1.96
C GLU A 23 3.97 -7.86 2.72
N THR A 24 4.36 -9.10 2.46
CA THR A 24 5.56 -9.73 3.05
C THR A 24 6.21 -10.68 2.05
N HIS A 25 7.53 -10.79 2.11
CA HIS A 25 8.26 -11.76 1.30
C HIS A 25 8.28 -13.14 1.93
N ARG A 26 8.13 -14.18 1.12
CA ARG A 26 8.50 -15.55 1.47
C ARG A 26 10.00 -15.75 1.28
N ILE A 27 10.67 -16.31 2.28
CA ILE A 27 12.13 -16.52 2.32
C ILE A 27 12.48 -17.93 2.77
N ASN A 28 13.68 -18.40 2.44
CA ASN A 28 14.20 -19.66 2.98
C ASN A 28 14.85 -19.47 4.37
N ALA A 29 15.25 -20.57 5.02
CA ALA A 29 15.94 -20.57 6.31
C ALA A 29 17.26 -19.77 6.38
N LYS A 30 17.83 -19.37 5.24
CA LYS A 30 19.04 -18.51 5.16
C LYS A 30 18.70 -17.03 5.01
N GLY A 31 17.41 -16.67 4.96
CA GLY A 31 16.97 -15.30 4.72
C GLY A 31 17.12 -14.86 3.27
N GLU A 32 17.15 -15.79 2.31
CA GLU A 32 17.14 -15.49 0.87
C GLU A 32 15.70 -15.60 0.35
N LEU A 33 15.34 -14.85 -0.70
CA LEU A 33 14.03 -14.99 -1.34
C LEU A 33 13.74 -16.44 -1.70
N SER A 34 12.49 -16.85 -1.45
CA SER A 34 12.02 -18.20 -1.76
C SER A 34 12.10 -18.51 -3.26
N ARG A 35 12.18 -19.80 -3.59
CA ARG A 35 12.10 -20.31 -4.97
C ARG A 35 10.81 -21.09 -5.23
N TYR A 36 9.95 -21.20 -4.23
CA TYR A 36 8.67 -21.87 -4.38
C TYR A 36 7.66 -20.91 -5.02
N ASP A 37 6.83 -21.46 -5.91
CA ASP A 37 5.67 -20.76 -6.46
C ASP A 37 4.66 -20.44 -5.36
N TYR A 38 3.61 -19.68 -5.69
CA TYR A 38 2.49 -19.38 -4.79
C TYR A 38 1.99 -20.64 -4.05
N PRO A 39 1.74 -20.56 -2.72
CA PRO A 39 1.40 -21.74 -1.91
C PRO A 39 0.17 -22.50 -2.42
N HIS A 40 0.33 -23.78 -2.76
CA HIS A 40 -0.72 -24.57 -3.41
C HIS A 40 -1.96 -24.86 -2.56
N GLY A 41 -1.86 -24.82 -1.23
CA GLY A 41 -3.02 -25.04 -0.35
C GLY A 41 -3.84 -23.77 -0.10
N LEU A 42 -3.40 -22.61 -0.60
CA LEU A 42 -4.20 -21.40 -0.63
C LEU A 42 -5.18 -21.42 -1.81
N LEU A 43 -6.21 -20.58 -1.72
CA LEU A 43 -7.16 -20.40 -2.81
C LEU A 43 -6.48 -19.82 -4.04
N ASP A 44 -7.05 -20.10 -5.22
CA ASP A 44 -6.57 -19.52 -6.47
C ASP A 44 -6.60 -17.99 -6.40
N GLU A 45 -5.41 -17.38 -6.43
CA GLU A 45 -5.20 -15.93 -6.35
C GLU A 45 -5.85 -15.15 -7.51
N LYS A 46 -6.21 -15.83 -8.61
CA LYS A 46 -6.94 -15.23 -9.73
C LYS A 46 -8.44 -15.16 -9.48
N GLN A 47 -8.98 -16.01 -8.60
CA GLN A 47 -10.40 -16.08 -8.27
C GLN A 47 -10.73 -15.34 -6.97
N HIS A 48 -9.76 -15.27 -6.05
CA HIS A 48 -9.94 -14.69 -4.73
C HIS A 48 -8.84 -13.68 -4.43
N HIS A 49 -9.22 -12.57 -3.80
CA HIS A 49 -8.32 -11.45 -3.54
C HIS A 49 -7.86 -11.34 -2.08
N PHE A 50 -8.11 -12.33 -1.23
CA PHE A 50 -7.78 -12.25 0.21
C PHE A 50 -6.30 -12.50 0.51
N ILE A 51 -5.69 -13.45 -0.20
CA ILE A 51 -4.26 -13.74 -0.15
C ILE A 51 -3.83 -13.98 -1.59
N LYS A 52 -2.89 -13.19 -2.08
CA LYS A 52 -2.35 -13.29 -3.45
C LYS A 52 -0.89 -12.85 -3.45
N ASN A 53 -0.20 -12.94 -4.58
CA ASN A 53 1.06 -12.22 -4.75
C ASN A 53 0.81 -10.78 -5.24
N ASP A 54 1.55 -9.82 -4.70
CA ASP A 54 1.67 -8.48 -5.29
C ASP A 54 2.65 -8.52 -6.47
N PHE A 55 3.64 -7.62 -6.59
CA PHE A 55 4.44 -7.47 -7.79
C PHE A 55 5.31 -8.69 -8.10
N LEU A 56 5.84 -9.34 -7.05
CA LEU A 56 6.77 -10.46 -7.13
C LEU A 56 6.16 -11.77 -6.65
N GLU A 57 6.63 -12.89 -7.18
CA GLU A 57 6.16 -14.25 -6.87
C GLU A 57 6.35 -14.63 -5.39
N THR A 58 7.29 -13.96 -4.72
CA THR A 58 7.55 -14.15 -3.29
C THR A 58 6.84 -13.13 -2.42
N GLN A 59 6.24 -12.07 -2.98
CA GLN A 59 5.64 -10.97 -2.23
C GLN A 59 4.16 -11.26 -1.97
N SER A 60 3.87 -12.03 -0.94
CA SER A 60 2.50 -12.32 -0.53
C SER A 60 1.82 -11.07 0.03
N GLU A 61 0.60 -10.80 -0.42
CA GLU A 61 -0.26 -9.69 -0.01
C GLU A 61 -1.54 -10.24 0.65
N LEU A 62 -1.76 -9.86 1.90
CA LEU A 62 -2.94 -10.21 2.70
C LEU A 62 -3.92 -9.03 2.69
N ILE A 63 -5.12 -9.21 2.11
CA ILE A 63 -6.10 -8.14 1.91
C ILE A 63 -7.38 -8.46 2.67
N THR A 64 -7.63 -7.69 3.73
CA THR A 64 -8.83 -7.85 4.56
C THR A 64 -10.06 -7.21 3.92
N PRO A 65 -11.28 -7.74 4.17
CA PRO A 65 -12.49 -7.04 3.80
C PRO A 65 -12.62 -5.73 4.59
N PRO A 66 -13.38 -4.74 4.10
CA PRO A 66 -13.71 -3.55 4.88
C PRO A 66 -14.51 -3.94 6.14
N THR A 67 -14.08 -3.44 7.29
CA THR A 67 -14.72 -3.72 8.59
C THR A 67 -15.09 -2.44 9.32
N THR A 68 -16.03 -2.53 10.26
CA THR A 68 -16.50 -1.38 11.05
C THR A 68 -15.61 -1.06 12.25
N THR A 69 -14.60 -1.88 12.55
CA THR A 69 -13.65 -1.65 13.66
C THR A 69 -12.27 -2.19 13.31
N THR A 70 -11.22 -1.51 13.75
CA THR A 70 -9.82 -1.94 13.56
C THR A 70 -9.58 -3.35 14.14
N GLN A 71 -10.17 -3.67 15.29
CA GLN A 71 -10.03 -5.01 15.89
C GLN A 71 -10.57 -6.12 14.97
N ARG A 72 -11.67 -5.89 14.26
CA ARG A 72 -12.19 -6.88 13.31
C ARG A 72 -11.27 -7.03 12.10
N ALA A 73 -10.72 -5.94 11.57
CA ALA A 73 -9.73 -6.00 10.50
C ALA A 73 -8.50 -6.81 10.94
N LEU A 74 -7.98 -6.56 12.14
CA LEU A 74 -6.84 -7.30 12.71
C LEU A 74 -7.15 -8.79 12.92
N ASN A 75 -8.38 -9.15 13.31
CA ASN A 75 -8.78 -10.55 13.43
C ASN A 75 -8.78 -11.25 12.05
N TYR A 76 -9.28 -10.60 10.99
CA TYR A 76 -9.18 -11.14 9.63
C TYR A 76 -7.74 -11.27 9.18
N LEU A 77 -6.92 -10.23 9.39
CA LEU A 77 -5.51 -10.23 9.04
C LEU A 77 -4.78 -11.38 9.74
N GLY A 78 -5.01 -11.59 11.04
CA GLY A 78 -4.43 -12.70 11.78
C GLY A 78 -4.85 -14.07 11.25
N ALA A 79 -6.11 -14.24 10.85
CA ALA A 79 -6.59 -15.49 10.22
C ALA A 79 -5.91 -15.73 8.86
N TYR A 80 -5.77 -14.70 8.03
CA TYR A 80 -5.13 -14.81 6.72
C TYR A 80 -3.63 -15.06 6.85
N HIS A 81 -2.99 -14.40 7.81
CA HIS A 81 -1.60 -14.63 8.14
C HIS A 81 -1.36 -16.06 8.63
N GLN A 82 -2.21 -16.60 9.49
CA GLN A 82 -2.15 -18.01 9.92
C GLN A 82 -2.35 -18.98 8.75
N ALA A 83 -3.29 -18.70 7.85
CA ALA A 83 -3.52 -19.49 6.64
C ALA A 83 -2.28 -19.50 5.74
N LEU A 84 -1.72 -18.32 5.42
CA LEU A 84 -0.49 -18.19 4.64
C LEU A 84 0.66 -18.99 5.28
N ARG A 85 0.88 -18.82 6.59
CA ARG A 85 1.92 -19.54 7.33
C ARG A 85 1.73 -21.05 7.32
N GLY A 86 0.48 -21.52 7.40
CA GLY A 86 0.15 -22.95 7.38
C GLY A 86 0.48 -23.62 6.04
N GLU A 87 0.49 -22.85 4.96
CA GLU A 87 0.70 -23.34 3.59
C GLU A 87 2.11 -23.08 3.04
N LEU A 88 3.00 -22.45 3.82
CA LEU A 88 4.39 -22.27 3.43
C LEU A 88 5.07 -23.62 3.19
N ALA A 89 5.95 -23.65 2.20
CA ALA A 89 6.75 -24.84 1.94
C ALA A 89 7.68 -25.15 3.14
N ALA A 90 8.12 -26.41 3.26
CA ALA A 90 9.03 -26.80 4.33
C ALA A 90 10.35 -25.98 4.27
N GLY A 91 10.67 -25.28 5.37
CA GLY A 91 11.84 -24.41 5.47
C GLY A 91 11.67 -23.02 4.84
N GLU A 92 10.45 -22.67 4.44
CA GLU A 92 10.04 -21.32 4.04
C GLU A 92 9.48 -20.55 5.26
N TYR A 93 9.74 -19.25 5.30
CA TYR A 93 9.36 -18.32 6.37
C TYR A 93 8.85 -17.01 5.76
N LEU A 94 8.19 -16.19 6.56
CA LEU A 94 7.81 -14.82 6.18
C LEU A 94 8.88 -13.83 6.63
N TRP A 95 9.16 -12.87 5.76
CA TRP A 95 10.15 -11.83 5.98
C TRP A 95 9.53 -10.65 6.74
N PRO A 96 10.10 -10.23 7.87
CA PRO A 96 9.44 -9.27 8.75
C PRO A 96 9.72 -7.79 8.41
N ASN A 97 10.53 -7.49 7.38
CA ASN A 97 10.94 -6.11 7.09
C ASN A 97 10.39 -5.63 5.75
N SER A 98 10.05 -4.34 5.68
CA SER A 98 9.66 -3.69 4.42
C SER A 98 10.78 -3.59 3.39
N MET A 99 12.03 -3.41 3.82
CA MET A 99 13.17 -3.55 2.90
C MET A 99 13.38 -5.03 2.61
N PRO A 100 13.61 -5.43 1.35
CA PRO A 100 13.80 -6.84 1.01
C PRO A 100 15.03 -7.43 1.72
N PRO A 101 15.10 -8.77 1.84
CA PRO A 101 16.32 -9.43 2.29
C PRO A 101 17.50 -9.14 1.35
N LYS A 102 18.67 -9.69 1.67
CA LYS A 102 19.82 -9.63 0.76
C LYS A 102 19.42 -10.23 -0.59
N LEU A 103 19.50 -9.40 -1.63
CA LEU A 103 19.25 -9.80 -3.01
C LEU A 103 20.53 -10.35 -3.64
N ARG A 104 20.43 -11.11 -4.73
CA ARG A 104 21.61 -11.44 -5.54
C ARG A 104 22.14 -10.21 -6.27
N ALA A 105 23.43 -10.22 -6.57
CA ALA A 105 24.07 -9.10 -7.26
C ALA A 105 23.55 -8.90 -8.70
N ASP A 106 23.00 -9.96 -9.30
CA ASP A 106 22.37 -9.94 -10.63
C ASP A 106 20.84 -9.91 -10.58
N HIS A 107 20.25 -9.84 -9.37
CA HIS A 107 18.81 -9.89 -9.11
C HIS A 107 18.08 -11.10 -9.72
N SER A 108 18.80 -12.18 -10.03
CA SER A 108 18.21 -13.42 -10.59
C SER A 108 17.28 -14.18 -9.64
N ASP A 109 17.26 -13.80 -8.38
CA ASP A 109 16.36 -14.29 -7.34
C ASP A 109 15.02 -13.55 -7.30
N ILE A 110 14.87 -12.45 -8.05
CA ILE A 110 13.63 -11.67 -8.10
C ILE A 110 12.77 -12.12 -9.28
N ILE A 111 11.62 -12.72 -8.99
CA ILE A 111 10.69 -13.27 -9.98
C ILE A 111 9.41 -12.44 -9.96
N ILE A 112 9.00 -11.90 -11.11
CA ILE A 112 7.72 -11.20 -11.27
C ILE A 112 6.59 -12.21 -11.13
N ALA A 113 5.57 -11.90 -10.33
CA ALA A 113 4.49 -12.86 -10.05
C ALA A 113 3.72 -13.27 -11.31
N HIS A 114 3.27 -14.52 -11.33
CA HIS A 114 2.57 -15.11 -12.46
C HIS A 114 1.13 -14.57 -12.60
N THR A 115 0.93 -13.59 -13.48
CA THR A 115 -0.37 -12.95 -13.72
C THR A 115 -0.89 -13.20 -15.14
N ASP A 116 -2.03 -12.62 -15.52
CA ASP A 116 -2.42 -12.57 -16.94
C ASP A 116 -1.38 -11.81 -17.78
N GLN A 117 -1.42 -12.02 -19.10
CA GLN A 117 -0.40 -11.51 -20.02
C GLN A 117 -0.23 -9.98 -19.92
N ASP A 118 -1.34 -9.23 -19.91
CA ASP A 118 -1.32 -7.77 -19.89
C ASP A 118 -0.71 -7.24 -18.57
N ASN A 119 -1.06 -7.85 -17.44
CA ASN A 119 -0.47 -7.53 -16.14
C ASN A 119 1.01 -7.89 -16.07
N TYR A 120 1.40 -9.04 -16.61
CA TYR A 120 2.77 -9.50 -16.59
C TYR A 120 3.68 -8.59 -17.43
N GLU A 121 3.27 -8.24 -18.66
CA GLU A 121 3.99 -7.30 -19.53
C GLU A 121 4.12 -5.91 -18.90
N TYR A 122 3.05 -5.42 -18.25
CA TYR A 122 3.10 -4.17 -17.50
C TYR A 122 4.15 -4.21 -16.38
N ARG A 123 4.16 -5.28 -15.57
CA ARG A 123 5.14 -5.45 -14.49
C ARG A 123 6.57 -5.55 -15.03
N GLN A 124 6.78 -6.24 -16.15
CA GLN A 124 8.09 -6.24 -16.82
C GLN A 124 8.54 -4.83 -17.24
N LYS A 125 7.62 -4.02 -17.79
CA LYS A 125 7.90 -2.62 -18.13
C LYS A 125 8.24 -1.79 -16.90
N VAL A 126 7.51 -1.94 -15.80
CA VAL A 126 7.79 -1.27 -14.52
C VAL A 126 9.15 -1.69 -13.97
N ALA A 127 9.44 -2.99 -13.88
CA ALA A 127 10.71 -3.51 -13.37
C ALA A 127 11.91 -2.97 -14.16
N ARG A 128 11.78 -2.84 -15.48
CA ARG A 128 12.82 -2.26 -16.33
C ARG A 128 13.02 -0.76 -16.09
N ILE A 129 11.93 0.02 -15.98
CA ILE A 129 11.99 1.49 -15.89
C ILE A 129 12.31 1.95 -14.47
N ARG A 130 11.75 1.28 -13.45
CA ARG A 130 11.83 1.66 -12.03
C ARG A 130 12.88 0.87 -11.25
N LYS A 131 13.53 -0.08 -11.91
CA LYS A 131 14.50 -1.06 -11.40
C LYS A 131 13.84 -2.12 -10.51
N ILE A 132 14.10 -3.40 -10.80
CA ILE A 132 13.39 -4.54 -10.23
C ILE A 132 13.60 -4.66 -8.71
N GLU A 133 14.79 -4.32 -8.22
CA GLU A 133 15.13 -4.38 -6.80
C GLU A 133 14.31 -3.43 -5.93
N ARG A 134 13.84 -2.29 -6.49
CA ARG A 134 12.96 -1.36 -5.79
C ARG A 134 11.52 -1.86 -5.72
N THR A 135 11.12 -2.75 -6.63
CA THR A 135 9.79 -3.38 -6.60
C THR A 135 9.65 -4.45 -5.52
N ALA A 136 10.76 -4.83 -4.88
CA ALA A 136 10.80 -5.79 -3.77
C ALA A 136 10.61 -5.13 -2.38
N GLU A 137 10.25 -3.86 -2.34
CA GLU A 137 9.79 -3.26 -1.08
C GLU A 137 8.37 -3.73 -0.79
N THR A 138 8.12 -4.10 0.46
CA THR A 138 6.79 -4.44 0.95
C THR A 138 6.31 -3.39 1.95
N GLY A 139 5.02 -3.37 2.28
CA GLY A 139 4.52 -2.51 3.35
C GLY A 139 3.11 -2.83 3.78
N VAL A 140 2.54 -1.87 4.51
CA VAL A 140 1.17 -1.92 5.00
C VAL A 140 0.37 -0.78 4.35
N HIS A 141 -0.78 -1.12 3.79
CA HIS A 141 -1.78 -0.14 3.38
C HIS A 141 -2.97 -0.14 4.34
N VAL A 142 -3.39 1.05 4.75
CA VAL A 142 -4.56 1.26 5.60
C VAL A 142 -5.61 2.00 4.79
N ASN A 143 -6.68 1.30 4.45
CA ASN A 143 -7.83 1.82 3.75
C ASN A 143 -8.84 2.39 4.76
N VAL A 144 -9.16 3.68 4.66
CA VAL A 144 -10.01 4.40 5.61
C VAL A 144 -11.20 5.04 4.87
N GLY A 145 -12.40 4.57 5.19
CA GLY A 145 -13.66 5.13 4.71
C GLY A 145 -14.45 5.80 5.84
N LEU A 146 -14.96 7.00 5.60
CA LEU A 146 -15.83 7.71 6.55
C LEU A 146 -17.18 6.99 6.67
N THR A 147 -17.73 6.92 7.89
CA THR A 147 -19.08 6.36 8.06
C THR A 147 -20.14 7.32 7.55
N THR A 148 -21.34 6.80 7.28
CA THR A 148 -22.50 7.64 6.92
C THR A 148 -22.78 8.69 7.99
N GLN A 149 -22.55 8.37 9.27
CA GLN A 149 -22.72 9.31 10.38
C GLN A 149 -21.69 10.44 10.35
N SER A 150 -20.40 10.12 10.16
CA SER A 150 -19.33 11.13 10.04
C SER A 150 -19.60 12.04 8.83
N ILE A 151 -19.99 11.46 7.69
CA ILE A 151 -20.38 12.22 6.50
C ILE A 151 -21.52 13.19 6.79
N ASN A 152 -22.59 12.72 7.45
CA ASN A 152 -23.74 13.57 7.77
C ASN A 152 -23.36 14.72 8.71
N GLN A 153 -22.48 14.47 9.69
CA GLN A 153 -22.00 15.49 10.62
C GLN A 153 -21.08 16.52 9.94
N LEU A 154 -20.18 16.09 9.07
CA LEU A 154 -19.21 16.96 8.40
C LEU A 154 -19.83 17.79 7.27
N SER A 155 -20.72 17.17 6.48
CA SER A 155 -21.27 17.80 5.28
C SER A 155 -22.53 18.63 5.53
N GLY A 156 -23.27 18.37 6.62
CA GLY A 156 -24.57 18.99 6.93
C GLY A 156 -25.70 18.63 5.94
N LYS A 157 -25.37 18.15 4.73
CA LYS A 157 -26.25 17.61 3.68
C LYS A 157 -25.50 16.55 2.90
N ARG A 158 -26.16 15.43 2.61
CA ARG A 158 -25.60 14.29 1.86
C ARG A 158 -25.46 14.61 0.36
N ASN A 159 -24.53 15.50 0.00
CA ASN A 159 -24.13 15.74 -1.39
C ASN A 159 -22.71 15.19 -1.63
N GLN A 160 -22.45 14.68 -2.83
CA GLN A 160 -21.17 14.06 -3.17
C GLN A 160 -20.01 15.05 -3.09
N ALA A 161 -20.23 16.32 -3.46
CA ALA A 161 -19.20 17.35 -3.43
C ALA A 161 -18.63 17.59 -2.01
N ALA A 162 -19.47 17.56 -0.98
CA ALA A 162 -19.03 17.72 0.40
C ALA A 162 -18.31 16.47 0.92
N VAL A 163 -18.70 15.28 0.47
CA VAL A 163 -17.98 14.03 0.77
C VAL A 163 -16.59 14.06 0.14
N ASP A 164 -16.50 14.43 -1.14
CA ASP A 164 -15.24 14.58 -1.85
C ASP A 164 -14.34 15.63 -1.18
N GLN A 165 -14.90 16.78 -0.79
CA GLN A 165 -14.17 17.82 -0.07
C GLN A 165 -13.63 17.33 1.28
N ALA A 166 -14.41 16.54 2.03
CA ALA A 166 -13.97 15.95 3.29
C ALA A 166 -12.78 14.99 3.09
N TYR A 167 -12.84 14.12 2.07
CA TYR A 167 -11.73 13.22 1.76
C TYR A 167 -10.50 13.95 1.23
N LEU A 168 -10.67 14.99 0.40
CA LEU A 168 -9.56 15.82 -0.06
C LEU A 168 -8.89 16.53 1.12
N GLN A 169 -9.67 17.10 2.05
CA GLN A 169 -9.14 17.72 3.25
C GLN A 169 -8.40 16.72 4.14
N ALA A 170 -8.93 15.51 4.30
CA ALA A 170 -8.26 14.43 5.03
C ALA A 170 -6.94 14.02 4.35
N ALA A 171 -6.92 13.90 3.02
CA ALA A 171 -5.71 13.57 2.26
C ALA A 171 -4.65 14.67 2.36
N VAL A 172 -5.04 15.94 2.23
CA VAL A 172 -4.12 17.09 2.40
C VAL A 172 -3.57 17.14 3.83
N GLY A 173 -4.43 17.00 4.84
CA GLY A 173 -4.02 16.95 6.24
C GLY A 173 -3.05 15.79 6.50
N PHE A 174 -3.36 14.60 6.01
CA PHE A 174 -2.45 13.46 6.07
C PHE A 174 -1.10 13.78 5.42
N MET A 175 -1.08 14.31 4.20
CA MET A 175 0.17 14.67 3.52
C MET A 175 1.01 15.69 4.31
N GLN A 176 0.37 16.64 4.99
CA GLN A 176 1.03 17.64 5.83
C GLN A 176 1.63 17.04 7.11
N TYR A 177 0.94 16.11 7.76
CA TYR A 177 1.30 15.60 9.08
C TYR A 177 1.88 14.17 9.08
N ARG A 178 1.95 13.50 7.92
CA ARG A 178 2.46 12.12 7.78
C ARG A 178 3.85 11.93 8.36
N TRP A 179 4.69 12.97 8.39
CA TRP A 179 6.04 12.89 8.95
C TRP A 179 6.03 12.36 10.39
N LEU A 180 4.98 12.62 11.17
CA LEU A 180 4.84 12.11 12.52
C LEU A 180 4.65 10.59 12.53
N LEU A 181 3.86 10.06 11.59
CA LEU A 181 3.66 8.61 11.43
C LEU A 181 4.96 7.95 10.94
N THR A 182 5.71 8.56 10.02
CA THR A 182 7.05 8.06 9.61
C THR A 182 8.02 8.09 10.79
N TYR A 183 7.96 9.12 11.64
CA TYR A 183 8.82 9.22 12.81
C TYR A 183 8.53 8.11 13.83
N LEU A 184 7.25 7.90 14.16
CA LEU A 184 6.82 6.91 15.15
C LEU A 184 6.98 5.48 14.64
N PHE A 185 6.56 5.21 13.40
CA PHE A 185 6.39 3.85 12.87
C PHE A 185 7.33 3.51 11.70
N GLY A 186 8.30 4.37 11.40
CA GLY A 186 9.34 4.06 10.42
C GLY A 186 10.20 2.88 10.88
N ALA A 187 10.27 1.84 10.07
CA ALA A 187 10.90 0.55 10.41
C ALA A 187 11.86 0.05 9.32
N THR A 188 12.36 0.96 8.47
CA THR A 188 13.32 0.65 7.40
C THR A 188 14.63 1.43 7.57
N PRO A 189 15.41 1.17 8.64
CA PRO A 189 16.58 1.99 8.96
C PRO A 189 17.79 1.77 8.03
N LEU A 190 17.89 0.58 7.44
CA LEU A 190 18.99 0.16 6.56
C LEU A 190 18.42 -0.71 5.43
N ALA A 191 19.10 -0.73 4.29
CA ALA A 191 18.83 -1.67 3.21
C ALA A 191 19.78 -2.87 3.30
N PHE A 192 19.28 -4.05 2.96
CA PHE A 192 20.12 -5.24 2.85
C PHE A 192 20.94 -5.24 1.54
N GLY A 193 21.92 -6.14 1.46
CA GLY A 193 22.87 -6.17 0.36
C GLY A 193 22.20 -6.26 -1.02
N ASN A 194 22.77 -5.54 -1.99
CA ASN A 194 22.34 -5.48 -3.40
C ASN A 194 20.96 -4.84 -3.65
N TYR A 195 20.33 -4.21 -2.66
CA TYR A 195 19.19 -3.33 -2.91
C TYR A 195 19.60 -2.02 -3.61
N PHE A 196 20.71 -1.41 -3.16
CA PHE A 196 21.26 -0.23 -3.83
C PHE A 196 22.25 -0.63 -4.92
N ALA A 197 22.21 0.07 -6.05
CA ALA A 197 23.30 0.04 -7.02
C ALA A 197 24.58 0.61 -6.38
N LYS A 198 25.75 0.12 -6.81
CA LYS A 198 27.06 0.45 -6.21
C LYS A 198 27.37 1.94 -6.14
N ASP A 199 26.85 2.71 -7.08
CA ASP A 199 27.03 4.15 -7.25
C ASP A 199 25.91 4.99 -6.60
N THR A 200 24.91 4.34 -6.00
CA THR A 200 23.84 5.04 -5.29
C THR A 200 24.45 5.70 -4.04
N PRO A 201 24.23 7.00 -3.80
CA PRO A 201 24.70 7.69 -2.59
C PRO A 201 23.84 7.31 -1.38
N ALA A 202 23.79 6.02 -1.05
CA ALA A 202 22.97 5.47 0.02
C ALA A 202 23.44 5.97 1.40
N PRO A 203 22.55 6.09 2.39
CA PRO A 203 22.93 6.48 3.74
C PRO A 203 23.96 5.52 4.35
N THR A 204 25.03 6.06 4.93
CA THR A 204 26.09 5.29 5.60
C THR A 204 25.77 4.95 7.05
N HIS A 205 24.67 5.51 7.58
CA HIS A 205 24.19 5.30 8.94
C HIS A 205 22.69 5.00 8.92
N PRO A 206 22.15 4.32 9.95
CA PRO A 206 20.73 4.07 10.07
C PRO A 206 19.91 5.36 9.96
N VAL A 207 18.86 5.33 9.14
CA VAL A 207 17.85 6.39 9.04
C VAL A 207 16.54 5.94 9.70
N ARG A 208 15.50 6.77 9.65
CA ARG A 208 14.20 6.39 10.22
C ARG A 208 13.43 5.42 9.32
N SER A 209 13.28 5.78 8.05
CA SER A 209 12.56 4.96 7.06
C SER A 209 13.11 5.25 5.66
N LEU A 210 13.85 4.29 5.09
CA LEU A 210 14.32 4.33 3.71
C LEU A 210 13.16 4.27 2.72
N ARG A 211 12.17 3.40 2.99
CA ARG A 211 10.98 3.21 2.14
C ARG A 211 10.19 4.51 1.95
N ASN A 212 10.10 5.35 2.99
CA ASN A 212 9.43 6.65 2.92
C ASN A 212 10.35 7.82 2.50
N SER A 213 11.61 7.54 2.20
CA SER A 213 12.56 8.54 1.70
C SER A 213 12.59 8.58 0.16
N HIS A 214 13.42 9.44 -0.42
CA HIS A 214 13.64 9.43 -1.87
C HIS A 214 14.38 8.17 -2.37
N PHE A 215 14.86 7.31 -1.47
CA PHE A 215 15.50 6.04 -1.81
C PHE A 215 14.51 4.88 -2.00
N GLY A 216 13.33 4.95 -1.37
CA GLY A 216 12.31 3.91 -1.46
C GLY A 216 11.61 3.86 -2.81
N PHE A 217 10.63 2.98 -2.96
CA PHE A 217 9.88 2.79 -4.19
C PHE A 217 8.95 3.98 -4.45
N GLY A 218 8.88 4.41 -5.71
CA GLY A 218 8.10 5.56 -6.13
C GLY A 218 8.65 6.20 -7.40
N ASN A 219 7.78 6.92 -8.10
CA ASN A 219 8.11 7.62 -9.36
C ASN A 219 8.30 9.13 -9.17
N GLY A 220 8.19 9.65 -7.94
CA GLY A 220 8.39 11.07 -7.61
C GLY A 220 7.29 12.00 -8.13
N PHE A 221 6.29 11.47 -8.85
CA PHE A 221 5.18 12.25 -9.37
C PHE A 221 4.10 12.45 -8.31
N LEU A 222 3.63 13.69 -8.15
CA LEU A 222 2.51 14.05 -7.29
C LEU A 222 1.48 14.85 -8.08
N THR A 223 0.23 14.40 -8.02
CA THR A 223 -0.92 15.14 -8.55
C THR A 223 -1.49 16.09 -7.49
N SER A 224 -2.34 17.03 -7.92
CA SER A 224 -3.00 18.00 -7.05
C SER A 224 -4.13 17.36 -6.23
N TYR A 225 -4.25 17.74 -4.95
CA TYR A 225 -5.38 17.38 -4.09
C TYR A 225 -6.36 18.56 -3.90
N GLN A 226 -6.31 19.58 -4.76
CA GLN A 226 -7.22 20.74 -4.65
C GLN A 226 -8.66 20.40 -5.01
N SER A 227 -8.86 19.51 -5.99
CA SER A 227 -10.17 18.98 -6.36
C SER A 227 -10.01 17.55 -6.90
N VAL A 228 -11.11 16.78 -6.90
CA VAL A 228 -11.13 15.46 -7.55
C VAL A 228 -10.79 15.57 -9.04
N SER A 229 -11.23 16.65 -9.69
CA SER A 229 -10.94 16.87 -11.11
C SER A 229 -9.44 17.08 -11.38
N ASP A 230 -8.76 17.85 -10.53
CA ASP A 230 -7.33 18.10 -10.66
C ASP A 230 -6.52 16.85 -10.33
N TYR A 231 -6.93 16.11 -9.29
CA TYR A 231 -6.31 14.83 -8.89
C TYR A 231 -6.30 13.84 -10.05
N VAL A 232 -7.49 13.58 -10.63
CA VAL A 232 -7.65 12.66 -11.75
C VAL A 232 -6.96 13.22 -12.99
N GLY A 233 -7.11 14.51 -13.27
CA GLY A 233 -6.55 15.16 -14.46
C GLY A 233 -5.02 15.07 -14.50
N GLY A 234 -4.36 15.35 -13.37
CA GLY A 234 -2.91 15.24 -13.28
C GLY A 234 -2.40 13.82 -13.48
N ILE A 235 -3.08 12.79 -12.96
CA ILE A 235 -2.69 11.39 -13.17
C ILE A 235 -2.82 11.01 -14.64
N LEU A 236 -3.94 11.35 -15.29
CA LEU A 236 -4.17 11.00 -16.69
C LEU A 236 -3.22 11.75 -17.63
N GLU A 237 -2.92 13.01 -17.35
CA GLU A 237 -1.93 13.76 -18.12
C GLU A 237 -0.52 13.19 -17.94
N ALA A 238 -0.18 12.73 -16.73
CA ALA A 238 1.10 12.04 -16.48
C ALA A 238 1.21 10.71 -17.23
N VAL A 239 0.10 9.99 -17.43
CA VAL A 239 0.06 8.82 -18.31
C VAL A 239 0.26 9.22 -19.77
N LYS A 240 -0.45 10.25 -20.22
CA LYS A 240 -0.36 10.75 -21.61
C LYS A 240 1.02 11.28 -21.99
N THR A 241 1.76 11.80 -21.02
CA THR A 241 3.11 12.36 -21.21
C THR A 241 4.22 11.36 -20.87
N ASP A 242 3.89 10.07 -20.68
CA ASP A 242 4.81 8.98 -20.32
C ASP A 242 5.59 9.20 -19.00
N ALA A 243 5.15 10.13 -18.15
CA ALA A 243 5.66 10.28 -16.78
C ALA A 243 5.22 9.10 -15.89
N LEU A 244 4.03 8.56 -16.16
CA LEU A 244 3.50 7.30 -15.65
C LEU A 244 3.26 6.34 -16.82
N ILE A 245 3.53 5.05 -16.61
CA ILE A 245 3.25 3.96 -17.54
C ILE A 245 1.74 3.70 -17.65
N ALA A 246 1.04 3.81 -16.51
CA ALA A 246 -0.41 3.64 -16.38
C ALA A 246 -0.90 4.38 -15.13
N ASP A 247 -2.19 4.66 -15.04
CA ASP A 247 -2.82 5.33 -13.91
C ASP A 247 -2.61 4.59 -12.58
N ARG A 248 -2.62 3.25 -12.62
CA ARG A 248 -2.33 2.37 -11.49
C ARG A 248 -0.91 2.53 -10.91
N GLU A 249 0.02 3.07 -11.68
CA GLU A 249 1.40 3.34 -11.23
C GLU A 249 1.49 4.58 -10.30
N TYR A 250 0.42 5.39 -10.19
CA TYR A 250 0.46 6.55 -9.29
C TYR A 250 0.79 6.11 -7.86
N TYR A 251 1.98 6.51 -7.39
CA TYR A 251 2.54 6.08 -6.11
C TYR A 251 2.51 7.22 -5.10
N GLY A 252 1.30 7.59 -4.67
CA GLY A 252 1.08 8.56 -3.60
C GLY A 252 1.10 7.91 -2.21
N SER A 253 1.61 8.62 -1.20
CA SER A 253 1.52 8.17 0.21
C SER A 253 0.07 8.07 0.71
N VAL A 254 -0.83 8.85 0.11
CA VAL A 254 -2.29 8.68 0.21
C VAL A 254 -2.87 8.61 -1.20
N ARG A 255 -3.91 7.80 -1.41
CA ARG A 255 -4.62 7.72 -2.68
C ARG A 255 -6.11 7.89 -2.46
N LEU A 256 -6.77 8.60 -3.38
CA LEU A 256 -8.24 8.64 -3.44
C LEU A 256 -8.71 7.39 -4.18
N LYS A 257 -9.69 6.69 -3.62
CA LYS A 257 -10.12 5.38 -4.13
C LYS A 257 -11.61 5.34 -4.43
N GLN A 258 -11.93 4.65 -5.51
CA GLN A 258 -13.29 4.33 -5.95
C GLN A 258 -13.25 3.01 -6.72
N THR A 259 -14.33 2.24 -6.63
CA THR A 259 -14.50 1.01 -7.40
C THR A 259 -14.50 1.34 -8.89
N GLY A 260 -13.64 0.66 -9.66
CA GLY A 260 -13.51 0.88 -11.10
C GLY A 260 -12.44 1.92 -11.51
N GLY A 261 -11.56 2.33 -10.59
CA GLY A 261 -10.32 3.05 -10.93
C GLY A 261 -10.40 4.57 -10.82
N VAL A 262 -9.32 5.25 -11.24
CA VAL A 262 -9.13 6.70 -11.02
C VAL A 262 -10.19 7.55 -11.71
N GLU A 263 -10.60 7.17 -12.92
CA GLU A 263 -11.62 7.89 -13.71
C GLU A 263 -12.99 7.88 -13.03
N LYS A 264 -13.31 6.81 -12.29
CA LYS A 264 -14.59 6.72 -11.56
C LYS A 264 -14.71 7.74 -10.45
N LEU A 265 -13.61 8.30 -9.95
CA LEU A 265 -13.65 9.40 -8.98
C LEU A 265 -14.41 10.62 -9.54
N ARG A 266 -14.33 10.90 -10.85
CA ARG A 266 -15.04 12.05 -11.45
C ARG A 266 -16.56 11.91 -11.45
N THR A 267 -17.06 10.68 -11.53
CA THR A 267 -18.50 10.40 -11.75
C THR A 267 -19.18 9.85 -10.51
N ALA A 268 -18.48 9.03 -9.73
CA ALA A 268 -18.98 8.41 -8.51
C ALA A 268 -18.40 9.01 -7.22
N GLY A 269 -17.46 9.97 -7.34
CA GLY A 269 -16.79 10.59 -6.20
C GLY A 269 -15.83 9.66 -5.46
N VAL A 270 -15.25 10.14 -4.36
CA VAL A 270 -14.32 9.40 -3.52
C VAL A 270 -15.09 8.48 -2.57
N ALA A 271 -14.75 7.18 -2.58
CA ALA A 271 -15.37 6.20 -1.67
C ALA A 271 -14.60 6.08 -0.35
N TYR A 272 -13.26 6.06 -0.42
CA TYR A 272 -12.35 5.97 0.72
C TYR A 272 -10.95 6.50 0.33
N ILE A 273 -10.08 6.65 1.32
CA ILE A 273 -8.65 6.94 1.09
C ILE A 273 -7.79 5.74 1.50
N GLU A 274 -6.70 5.54 0.79
CA GLU A 274 -5.72 4.48 1.06
C GLU A 274 -4.42 5.13 1.52
N LEU A 275 -3.96 4.82 2.73
CA LEU A 275 -2.69 5.29 3.30
C LEU A 275 -1.62 4.22 3.05
N ARG A 276 -0.56 4.54 2.32
CA ARG A 276 0.43 3.54 1.83
C ARG A 276 1.81 3.65 2.47
N MET A 277 1.95 4.52 3.46
CA MET A 277 3.25 4.92 4.00
C MET A 277 3.80 4.00 5.09
N PHE A 278 3.01 3.08 5.62
CA PHE A 278 3.40 2.29 6.78
C PHE A 278 4.39 1.21 6.37
N ASP A 279 5.50 1.15 7.08
CA ASP A 279 6.46 0.04 6.99
C ASP A 279 5.88 -1.15 7.77
N LEU A 280 6.33 -2.37 7.47
CA LEU A 280 6.07 -3.52 8.34
C LEU A 280 6.64 -3.28 9.73
N ASP A 281 5.91 -3.68 10.77
CA ASP A 281 6.39 -3.68 12.14
C ASP A 281 7.11 -5.02 12.43
N PRO A 282 8.45 -5.03 12.59
CA PRO A 282 9.19 -6.26 12.82
C PRO A 282 8.94 -6.88 14.20
N PHE A 283 8.17 -6.22 15.07
CA PHE A 283 7.80 -6.73 16.40
C PHE A 283 6.41 -7.36 16.43
N GLU A 284 5.63 -7.22 15.36
CA GLU A 284 4.32 -7.84 15.20
C GLU A 284 4.43 -9.03 14.21
N PRO A 285 3.62 -10.09 14.43
CA PRO A 285 3.70 -11.31 13.64
C PRO A 285 3.24 -11.15 12.19
#